data_AF-A0A3B9MB45-F1
#
_entry.id   AF-A0A3B9MB45-F1
#
_cell.length_a   1.000
_cell.length_b   1.000
_cell.length_c   1.000
_cell.angle_alpha   90.00
_cell.angle_beta   90.00
_cell.angle_gamma   90.00
#
_symmetry.space_group_name_H-M   'P 1'
#
loop_
_entity.id
_entity.type
_entity.pdbx_description
1 polymer ?
#
loop_
_entity_poly.entity_id
_entity_poly.type
_entity_poly.pdbx_seq_one_letter_code
_entity_poly.pdbx_strand_id
1 'polypeptide(L)'
;MSSLSGPHAGDPKRASDLAMTLIRDTADLASAIYAGDPKFRAQATLDEFRGRLDGLSALLRQVRQELVGEAANQIPSPMESTSLDGRHDEPDQARGIDSHKLVIFPCADAGSVKHFNRTVRSPVDLTALGLNLDQLSEVLPANYVISRARVWGVMPRRTGLNETRFKQCAADDIALFTGGKQVFSGAIIRAKLRSPELARALWHTNALGSTWELVFLLSEPVEVQVPYEVLSKILGYSSKFAFRAFSILSEDASERVRKALDPAIGQLWA
;
A
#
# COMPACT_ATOMS: atom_id res chain seq x y z
N MET A 1 55.11 -0.20 23.92
CA MET A 1 54.68 0.25 22.57
C MET A 1 54.04 -0.92 21.85
N SER A 2 52.72 -0.92 21.72
CA SER A 2 51.97 -1.52 20.61
C SER A 2 50.48 -1.22 20.84
N SER A 3 50.03 -0.16 20.17
CA SER A 3 48.65 0.26 20.06
C SER A 3 47.91 -0.73 19.15
N LEU A 4 47.02 -1.55 19.71
CA LEU A 4 46.02 -2.27 18.91
C LEU A 4 44.79 -1.38 18.83
N SER A 5 44.72 -0.63 17.72
CA SER A 5 43.52 0.06 17.27
C SER A 5 42.41 -0.97 17.08
N GLY A 6 41.30 -0.81 17.81
CA GLY A 6 40.10 -1.63 17.63
C GLY A 6 39.47 -1.42 16.25
N PRO A 7 38.61 -2.36 15.80
CA PRO A 7 37.95 -2.26 14.51
C PRO A 7 37.05 -1.02 14.48
N HIS A 8 37.28 -0.16 13.50
CA HIS A 8 36.47 1.02 13.23
C HIS A 8 35.02 0.60 12.93
N ALA A 9 34.07 1.15 13.67
CA ALA A 9 32.64 1.11 13.33
C ALA A 9 32.45 1.62 11.88
N GLY A 10 31.66 0.88 11.08
CA GLY A 10 31.35 1.26 9.70
C GLY A 10 30.71 2.65 9.64
N ASP A 11 31.10 3.46 8.65
CA ASP A 11 30.62 4.84 8.53
C ASP A 11 29.14 4.83 8.06
N PRO A 12 28.18 5.19 8.93
CA PRO A 12 26.76 5.15 8.59
C PRO A 12 26.40 6.10 7.44
N LYS A 13 27.19 7.16 7.24
CA LYS A 13 27.04 8.07 6.09
C LYS A 13 27.42 7.37 4.80
N ARG A 14 28.50 6.59 4.81
CA ARG A 14 28.94 5.79 3.65
C ARG A 14 27.92 4.72 3.27
N ALA A 15 27.33 4.03 4.24
CA ALA A 15 26.27 3.06 3.99
C ALA A 15 25.02 3.71 3.35
N SER A 16 24.64 4.90 3.84
CA SER A 16 23.55 5.69 3.28
C SER A 16 23.84 6.15 1.85
N ASP A 17 25.05 6.64 1.57
CA ASP A 17 25.44 7.12 0.24
C ASP A 17 25.47 5.99 -0.80
N LEU A 18 25.94 4.80 -0.40
CA LEU A 18 25.91 3.59 -1.23
C LEU A 18 24.48 3.12 -1.50
N ALA A 19 23.60 3.15 -0.50
CA ALA A 19 22.19 2.80 -0.66
C ALA A 19 21.45 3.76 -1.60
N MET A 20 21.72 5.07 -1.49
CA MET A 20 21.13 6.08 -2.38
C MET A 20 21.64 5.93 -3.82
N THR A 21 22.90 5.57 -4.00
CA THR A 21 23.47 5.27 -5.32
C THR A 21 22.81 4.04 -5.94
N LEU A 22 22.64 2.96 -5.16
CA LEU A 22 21.95 1.76 -5.62
C LEU A 22 20.50 2.05 -6.05
N ILE A 23 19.75 2.85 -5.28
CA ILE A 23 18.36 3.21 -5.59
C ILE A 23 18.29 3.96 -6.92
N ARG A 24 19.17 4.95 -7.12
CA ARG A 24 19.23 5.74 -8.36
C ARG A 24 19.57 4.87 -9.56
N ASP A 25 20.64 4.07 -9.47
CA ASP A 25 21.12 3.26 -10.59
C ASP A 25 20.10 2.18 -10.99
N THR A 26 19.36 1.65 -10.01
CA THR A 26 18.26 0.70 -10.25
C THR A 26 17.07 1.39 -10.92
N ALA A 27 16.73 2.62 -10.52
CA ALA A 27 15.66 3.40 -11.13
C ALA A 27 15.99 3.77 -12.58
N ASP A 28 17.23 4.17 -12.85
CA ASP A 28 17.71 4.48 -14.19
C ASP A 28 17.72 3.24 -15.09
N LEU A 29 18.10 2.08 -14.55
CA LEU A 29 18.04 0.80 -15.28
C LEU A 29 16.60 0.41 -15.60
N ALA A 30 15.68 0.53 -14.63
CA ALA A 30 14.27 0.25 -14.84
C ALA A 30 13.67 1.19 -15.91
N SER A 31 13.98 2.49 -15.84
CA SER A 31 13.51 3.47 -16.83
C SER A 31 13.97 3.13 -18.25
N ALA A 32 15.23 2.73 -18.42
CA ALA A 32 15.78 2.31 -19.71
C ALA A 32 15.08 1.07 -20.30
N ILE A 33 14.70 0.10 -19.45
CA ILE A 33 13.94 -1.09 -19.86
C ILE A 33 12.50 -0.71 -20.25
N TYR A 34 11.83 0.14 -19.46
CA TYR A 34 10.41 0.48 -19.66
C TYR A 34 10.17 1.48 -20.81
N ALA A 35 11.14 2.33 -21.13
CA ALA A 35 11.04 3.29 -22.24
C ALA A 35 11.14 2.63 -23.63
N GLY A 36 11.42 1.32 -23.71
CA GLY A 36 11.58 0.62 -24.97
C GLY A 36 12.69 1.22 -25.85
N ASP A 37 13.78 1.71 -25.23
CA ASP A 37 14.86 2.38 -25.93
C ASP A 37 15.40 1.46 -27.05
N PRO A 38 15.33 1.87 -28.34
CA PRO A 38 15.73 1.07 -29.49
C PRO A 38 17.18 0.56 -29.41
N LYS A 39 18.03 1.20 -28.59
CA LYS A 39 19.41 0.77 -28.37
C LYS A 39 19.51 -0.61 -27.72
N PHE A 40 18.50 -1.10 -26.99
CA PHE A 40 18.54 -2.40 -26.29
C PHE A 40 18.34 -3.63 -27.18
N ARG A 41 18.35 -3.49 -28.51
CA ARG A 41 18.14 -4.60 -29.46
C ARG A 41 19.42 -5.18 -30.09
N ALA A 42 20.60 -4.69 -29.75
CA ALA A 42 21.88 -5.19 -30.26
C ALA A 42 22.67 -5.96 -29.17
N GLN A 43 23.48 -6.94 -29.58
CA GLN A 43 24.29 -7.78 -28.67
C GLN A 43 25.23 -6.95 -27.78
N ALA A 44 25.79 -5.86 -28.31
CA ALA A 44 26.64 -4.92 -27.56
C ALA A 44 25.90 -4.29 -26.36
N THR A 45 24.59 -4.11 -26.45
CA THR A 45 23.76 -3.52 -25.40
C THR A 45 23.35 -4.53 -24.33
N LEU A 46 23.37 -5.83 -24.65
CA LEU A 46 23.17 -6.89 -23.66
C LEU A 46 24.39 -7.06 -22.75
N ASP A 47 25.60 -6.90 -23.28
CA ASP A 47 26.83 -6.94 -22.48
C ASP A 47 26.97 -5.68 -21.60
N GLU A 48 26.57 -4.51 -22.11
CA GLU A 48 26.47 -3.28 -21.32
C GLU A 48 25.43 -3.42 -20.20
N PHE A 49 24.28 -4.03 -20.50
CA PHE A 49 23.25 -4.32 -19.51
C PHE A 49 23.72 -5.29 -18.42
N ARG A 50 24.44 -6.35 -18.79
CA ARG A 50 25.07 -7.28 -17.85
C ARG A 50 26.09 -6.57 -16.96
N GLY A 51 26.94 -5.72 -17.54
CA GLY A 51 27.90 -4.92 -16.77
C GLY A 51 27.23 -4.01 -15.75
N ARG A 52 26.07 -3.43 -16.07
CA ARG A 52 25.27 -2.64 -15.11
C ARG A 52 24.68 -3.50 -14.00
N LEU A 53 24.19 -4.71 -14.30
CA LEU A 53 23.69 -5.65 -13.28
C LEU A 53 24.79 -6.15 -12.35
N ASP A 54 25.99 -6.38 -12.88
CA ASP A 54 27.17 -6.76 -12.09
C ASP A 54 27.60 -5.61 -11.17
N GLY A 55 27.56 -4.36 -11.67
CA GLY A 55 27.79 -3.16 -10.87
C GLY A 55 26.80 -3.01 -9.71
N LEU A 56 25.50 -3.18 -9.97
CA LEU A 56 24.45 -3.17 -8.93
C LEU A 56 24.65 -4.29 -7.91
N SER A 57 25.02 -5.49 -8.37
CA SER A 57 25.30 -6.63 -7.50
C SER A 57 26.52 -6.38 -6.59
N ALA A 58 27.55 -5.71 -7.11
CA ALA A 58 28.72 -5.31 -6.31
C ALA A 58 28.35 -4.24 -5.27
N LEU A 59 27.57 -3.22 -5.65
CA LEU A 59 27.07 -2.20 -4.72
C LEU A 59 26.20 -2.80 -3.61
N LEU A 60 25.31 -3.75 -3.94
CA LEU A 60 24.51 -4.50 -2.96
C LEU A 60 25.37 -5.26 -1.96
N ARG A 61 26.47 -5.88 -2.41
CA ARG A 61 27.42 -6.57 -1.51
C ARG A 61 28.13 -5.58 -0.59
N GLN A 62 28.51 -4.41 -1.09
CA GLN A 62 29.15 -3.37 -0.27
C GLN A 62 28.18 -2.80 0.78
N VAL A 63 26.95 -2.46 0.39
CA VAL A 63 25.90 -2.04 1.33
C VAL A 63 25.66 -3.10 2.39
N ARG A 64 25.60 -4.38 2.01
CA ARG A 64 25.46 -5.48 2.96
C ARG A 64 26.66 -5.61 3.91
N GLN A 65 27.89 -5.45 3.42
CA GLN A 65 29.09 -5.50 4.26
C GLN A 65 29.13 -4.36 5.28
N GLU A 66 28.75 -3.15 4.88
CA GLU A 66 28.66 -1.98 5.76
C GLU A 66 27.53 -2.09 6.79
N LEU A 67 26.42 -2.77 6.45
CA LEU A 67 25.27 -2.96 7.35
C LEU A 67 25.38 -4.19 8.27
N VAL A 68 26.07 -5.25 7.85
CA VAL A 68 26.15 -6.54 8.58
C VAL A 68 27.42 -6.63 9.45
N GLY A 69 28.27 -5.61 9.43
CA GLY A 69 29.50 -5.52 10.22
C GLY A 69 29.38 -5.55 11.74
N GLU A 70 28.21 -5.84 12.34
CA GLU A 70 28.05 -5.87 13.80
C GLU A 70 26.94 -6.77 14.39
N ALA A 71 26.23 -7.61 13.63
CA ALA A 71 25.04 -8.31 14.18
C ALA A 71 24.92 -9.80 13.81
N ALA A 72 26.00 -10.57 13.98
CA ALA A 72 25.97 -12.02 13.89
C ALA A 72 26.52 -12.67 15.17
N ASN A 73 25.78 -12.56 16.28
CA ASN A 73 25.75 -13.56 17.37
C ASN A 73 24.77 -13.13 18.46
N GLN A 74 23.51 -13.56 18.32
CA GLN A 74 22.57 -13.93 19.39
C GLN A 74 21.17 -14.11 18.76
N ILE A 75 20.88 -15.33 18.33
CA ILE A 75 19.51 -15.79 18.06
C ILE A 75 19.15 -16.71 19.22
N PRO A 76 18.15 -16.40 20.07
CA PRO A 76 17.58 -17.39 20.97
C PRO A 76 16.62 -18.30 20.18
N SER A 77 16.79 -19.61 20.37
CA SER A 77 15.90 -20.68 19.89
C SER A 77 14.49 -20.61 20.49
N PRO A 78 13.49 -21.24 19.85
CA PRO A 78 12.08 -21.05 20.15
C PRO A 78 11.68 -21.84 21.41
N MET A 79 10.92 -21.19 22.31
CA MET A 79 10.26 -21.85 23.43
C MET A 79 8.75 -21.97 23.20
N GLU A 80 8.23 -23.04 23.78
CA GLU A 80 7.00 -23.76 23.50
C GLU A 80 5.68 -23.03 23.78
N SER A 81 4.64 -23.63 23.20
CA SER A 81 3.21 -23.39 23.32
C SER A 81 2.70 -23.08 24.72
N THR A 82 1.83 -22.07 24.81
CA THR A 82 0.74 -22.05 25.80
C THR A 82 -0.55 -21.64 25.10
N SER A 83 -1.53 -22.54 25.16
CA SER A 83 -2.93 -22.31 24.81
C SER A 83 -3.49 -21.13 25.60
N LEU A 84 -4.21 -20.24 24.92
CA LEU A 84 -5.19 -19.35 25.53
C LEU A 84 -6.32 -19.09 24.53
N ASP A 85 -7.35 -19.92 24.71
CA ASP A 85 -8.75 -19.55 24.84
C ASP A 85 -9.42 -18.68 23.77
N GLY A 86 -10.44 -19.28 23.15
CA GLY A 86 -11.29 -18.65 22.17
C GLY A 86 -12.10 -17.51 22.80
N ARG A 87 -11.99 -16.33 22.20
CA ARG A 87 -13.05 -15.33 22.26
C ARG A 87 -13.48 -15.06 20.84
N HIS A 88 -14.72 -15.45 20.57
CA HIS A 88 -15.47 -14.94 19.43
C HIS A 88 -15.48 -13.41 19.52
N ASP A 89 -14.92 -12.75 18.51
CA ASP A 89 -15.13 -11.33 18.30
C ASP A 89 -16.62 -11.13 18.02
N GLU A 90 -17.33 -10.50 18.96
CA GLU A 90 -18.71 -10.07 18.82
C GLU A 90 -18.86 -9.12 17.62
N PRO A 91 -20.00 -9.16 16.90
CA PRO A 91 -20.27 -8.24 15.81
C PRO A 91 -20.44 -6.81 16.34
N ASP A 92 -19.75 -5.88 15.67
CA ASP A 92 -19.75 -4.41 15.85
C ASP A 92 -21.15 -3.81 15.56
N GLN A 93 -22.14 -4.06 16.44
CA GLN A 93 -23.54 -3.60 16.31
C GLN A 93 -23.87 -2.32 17.10
N ALA A 94 -22.90 -1.43 17.32
CA ALA A 94 -23.15 -0.18 18.06
C ALA A 94 -22.57 1.08 17.39
N ARG A 95 -22.57 1.15 16.05
CA ARG A 95 -22.37 2.44 15.36
C ARG A 95 -23.73 3.10 15.13
N GLY A 96 -23.86 4.33 15.63
CA GLY A 96 -24.96 5.20 15.25
C GLY A 96 -25.01 5.34 13.72
N ILE A 97 -26.22 5.33 13.17
CA ILE A 97 -26.54 5.15 11.75
C ILE A 97 -25.91 6.24 10.82
N ASP A 98 -25.36 7.32 11.39
CA ASP A 98 -24.95 8.51 10.62
C ASP A 98 -23.42 8.75 10.54
N SER A 99 -22.60 7.84 11.08
CA SER A 99 -21.16 8.08 11.31
C SER A 99 -20.27 7.32 10.30
N HIS A 100 -20.30 7.75 9.04
CA HIS A 100 -19.43 7.20 7.98
C HIS A 100 -18.05 7.85 8.02
N LYS A 101 -17.00 7.08 8.29
CA LYS A 101 -15.64 7.62 8.29
C LYS A 101 -15.14 7.80 6.87
N LEU A 102 -14.32 8.82 6.67
CA LEU A 102 -13.57 9.00 5.44
C LEU A 102 -12.20 8.33 5.54
N VAL A 103 -11.91 7.48 4.56
CA VAL A 103 -10.71 6.67 4.47
C VAL A 103 -9.89 7.11 3.26
N ILE A 104 -8.69 7.62 3.49
CA ILE A 104 -7.80 8.09 2.43
C ILE A 104 -6.97 6.93 1.89
N PHE A 105 -7.07 6.68 0.59
CA PHE A 105 -6.22 5.76 -0.17
C PHE A 105 -5.29 6.54 -1.11
N PRO A 106 -4.00 6.67 -0.77
CA PRO A 106 -3.02 7.24 -1.69
C PRO A 106 -2.84 6.37 -2.92
N CYS A 107 -2.89 7.00 -4.08
CA CYS A 107 -2.75 6.40 -5.41
C CYS A 107 -1.97 7.38 -6.31
N ALA A 108 -0.68 7.54 -6.01
CA ALA A 108 0.19 8.53 -6.67
C ALA A 108 1.43 7.91 -7.34
N ASP A 109 1.78 6.67 -7.01
CA ASP A 109 2.88 5.96 -7.65
C ASP A 109 2.37 5.07 -8.80
N ALA A 110 3.26 4.68 -9.71
CA ALA A 110 2.90 3.91 -10.89
C ALA A 110 2.23 2.56 -10.55
N GLY A 111 2.62 1.92 -9.44
CA GLY A 111 2.05 0.65 -8.98
C GLY A 111 0.61 0.83 -8.51
N SER A 112 0.38 1.80 -7.62
CA SER A 112 -0.97 2.10 -7.11
C SER A 112 -1.91 2.57 -8.22
N VAL A 113 -1.45 3.41 -9.16
CA VAL A 113 -2.24 3.84 -10.32
C VAL A 113 -2.62 2.65 -11.21
N LYS A 114 -1.68 1.72 -11.46
CA LYS A 114 -1.97 0.50 -12.22
C LYS A 114 -3.01 -0.37 -11.52
N HIS A 115 -2.90 -0.54 -10.20
CA HIS A 115 -3.87 -1.31 -9.42
C HIS A 115 -5.25 -0.65 -9.45
N PHE A 116 -5.32 0.68 -9.30
CA PHE A 116 -6.58 1.40 -9.30
C PHE A 116 -7.32 1.18 -10.62
N ASN A 117 -6.62 1.37 -11.74
CA ASN A 117 -7.22 1.17 -13.07
C ASN A 117 -7.65 -0.28 -13.31
N ARG A 118 -6.88 -1.25 -12.81
CA ARG A 118 -7.14 -2.69 -13.01
C ARG A 118 -8.31 -3.20 -12.18
N THR A 119 -8.44 -2.78 -10.92
CA THR A 119 -9.33 -3.46 -9.97
C THR A 119 -10.37 -2.55 -9.32
N VAL A 120 -10.18 -1.23 -9.32
CA VAL A 120 -11.19 -0.27 -8.84
C VAL A 120 -11.97 0.31 -10.01
N ARG A 121 -11.29 0.90 -10.99
CA ARG A 121 -11.91 1.51 -12.18
C ARG A 121 -12.50 0.50 -13.13
N SER A 122 -11.87 -0.67 -13.25
CA SER A 122 -12.39 -1.80 -14.04
C SER A 122 -12.88 -2.89 -13.10
N PRO A 123 -14.11 -3.42 -13.29
CA PRO A 123 -14.64 -4.45 -12.41
C PRO A 123 -13.91 -5.77 -12.66
N VAL A 124 -13.77 -6.59 -11.61
CA VAL A 124 -13.10 -7.88 -11.69
C VAL A 124 -14.08 -8.99 -11.36
N ASP A 125 -14.06 -10.06 -12.15
CA ASP A 125 -14.76 -11.28 -11.81
C ASP A 125 -13.91 -12.12 -10.84
N LEU A 126 -14.23 -12.07 -9.55
CA LEU A 126 -13.50 -12.85 -8.56
C LEU A 126 -13.81 -14.35 -8.65
N THR A 127 -14.97 -14.73 -9.19
CA THR A 127 -15.35 -16.14 -9.36
C THR A 127 -14.46 -16.85 -10.39
N ALA A 128 -13.94 -16.08 -11.36
CA ALA A 128 -13.02 -16.57 -12.38
C ALA A 128 -11.58 -16.81 -11.87
N LEU A 129 -11.25 -16.42 -10.63
CA LEU A 129 -9.90 -16.57 -10.08
C LEU A 129 -9.60 -17.99 -9.56
N GLY A 130 -10.62 -18.85 -9.45
CA GLY A 130 -10.46 -20.22 -8.94
C GLY A 130 -10.02 -20.30 -7.48
N LEU A 131 -10.25 -19.24 -6.69
CA LEU A 131 -9.90 -19.17 -5.28
C LEU A 131 -11.07 -19.67 -4.41
N ASN A 132 -10.77 -20.13 -3.20
CA ASN A 132 -11.80 -20.27 -2.17
C ASN A 132 -12.19 -18.86 -1.69
N LEU A 133 -13.46 -18.50 -1.88
CA LEU A 133 -14.02 -17.19 -1.52
C LEU A 133 -15.05 -17.30 -0.38
N ASP A 134 -15.06 -18.38 0.40
CA ASP A 134 -16.04 -18.62 1.47
C ASP A 134 -16.00 -17.48 2.51
N GLN A 135 -14.81 -17.01 2.86
CA GLN A 135 -14.63 -15.85 3.75
C GLN A 135 -15.27 -14.56 3.20
N LEU A 136 -15.42 -14.41 1.89
CA LEU A 136 -16.13 -13.27 1.32
C LEU A 136 -17.63 -13.37 1.56
N SER A 137 -18.21 -14.57 1.52
CA SER A 137 -19.65 -14.76 1.73
C SER A 137 -20.11 -14.37 3.13
N GLU A 138 -19.24 -14.46 4.13
CA GLU A 138 -19.51 -14.07 5.51
C GLU A 138 -19.54 -12.54 5.72
N VAL A 139 -18.79 -11.78 4.91
CA VAL A 139 -18.61 -10.33 5.08
C VAL A 139 -19.30 -9.49 4.01
N LEU A 140 -19.79 -10.12 2.93
CA LEU A 140 -20.39 -9.42 1.81
C LEU A 140 -21.86 -9.11 2.05
N PRO A 141 -22.32 -7.89 1.72
CA PRO A 141 -23.74 -7.60 1.60
C PRO A 141 -24.41 -8.53 0.59
N ALA A 142 -25.63 -8.97 0.87
CA ALA A 142 -26.36 -9.93 0.04
C ALA A 142 -26.55 -9.49 -1.43
N ASN A 143 -26.53 -8.18 -1.71
CA ASN A 143 -26.67 -7.61 -3.05
C ASN A 143 -25.34 -7.33 -3.76
N TYR A 144 -24.20 -7.68 -3.16
CA TYR A 144 -22.90 -7.43 -3.77
C TYR A 144 -22.60 -8.46 -4.88
N VAL A 145 -22.42 -7.98 -6.11
CA VAL A 145 -22.16 -8.84 -7.27
C VAL A 145 -20.66 -9.13 -7.40
N ILE A 146 -20.24 -10.28 -6.87
CA ILE A 146 -18.82 -10.70 -6.79
C ILE A 146 -18.14 -10.88 -8.17
N SER A 147 -18.92 -11.16 -9.23
CA SER A 147 -18.41 -11.26 -10.61
C SER A 147 -18.13 -9.90 -11.26
N ARG A 148 -18.47 -8.80 -10.57
CA ARG A 148 -18.18 -7.42 -10.99
C ARG A 148 -17.57 -6.62 -9.85
N ALA A 149 -16.76 -7.26 -9.02
CA ALA A 149 -16.21 -6.67 -7.82
C ALA A 149 -15.28 -5.49 -8.12
N ARG A 150 -15.34 -4.45 -7.28
CA ARG A 150 -14.34 -3.40 -7.22
C ARG A 150 -13.44 -3.67 -6.03
N VAL A 151 -12.14 -3.75 -6.23
CA VAL A 151 -11.19 -4.25 -5.23
C VAL A 151 -10.02 -3.30 -5.07
N TRP A 152 -9.69 -2.98 -3.82
CA TRP A 152 -8.48 -2.26 -3.45
C TRP A 152 -7.72 -2.98 -2.36
N GLY A 153 -6.40 -2.80 -2.32
CA GLY A 153 -5.53 -3.47 -1.36
C GLY A 153 -4.58 -2.50 -0.69
N VAL A 154 -4.33 -2.73 0.59
CA VAL A 154 -3.29 -2.04 1.35
C VAL A 154 -2.25 -3.06 1.80
N MET A 155 -0.98 -2.72 1.64
CA MET A 155 0.12 -3.55 2.12
C MET A 155 0.24 -3.40 3.65
N PRO A 156 0.34 -4.50 4.42
CA PRO A 156 0.72 -4.45 5.83
C PRO A 156 2.03 -3.67 6.03
N ARG A 157 2.16 -2.99 7.16
CA ARG A 157 3.43 -2.32 7.50
C ARG A 157 4.13 -3.11 8.59
N ARG A 158 5.48 -3.13 8.57
CA ARG A 158 6.27 -3.71 9.68
C ARG A 158 5.88 -3.14 11.06
N THR A 159 5.39 -1.90 11.11
CA THR A 159 4.94 -1.25 12.35
C THR A 159 3.53 -1.66 12.79
N GLY A 160 2.79 -2.46 12.02
CA GLY A 160 1.39 -2.81 12.28
C GLY A 160 0.39 -1.67 12.02
N LEU A 161 0.86 -0.48 11.62
CA LEU A 161 0.03 0.72 11.54
C LEU A 161 -1.11 0.59 10.52
N ASN A 162 -0.86 -0.07 9.38
CA ASN A 162 -1.88 -0.26 8.36
C ASN A 162 -2.92 -1.28 8.82
N GLU A 163 -2.51 -2.29 9.58
CA GLU A 163 -3.37 -3.30 10.15
C GLU A 163 -4.29 -2.71 11.23
N THR A 164 -3.76 -1.86 12.12
CA THR A 164 -4.56 -1.13 13.10
C THR A 164 -5.60 -0.25 12.42
N ARG A 165 -5.22 0.50 11.38
CA ARG A 165 -6.16 1.32 10.60
C ARG A 165 -7.18 0.45 9.86
N PHE A 166 -6.73 -0.63 9.22
CA PHE A 166 -7.61 -1.58 8.55
C PHE A 166 -8.69 -2.12 9.50
N LYS A 167 -8.35 -2.43 10.76
CA LYS A 167 -9.32 -2.85 11.78
C LYS A 167 -10.36 -1.78 12.11
N GLN A 168 -10.01 -0.50 12.04
CA GLN A 168 -10.90 0.63 12.35
C GLN A 168 -11.87 1.02 11.22
N CYS A 169 -11.61 0.59 9.98
CA CYS A 169 -12.52 0.74 8.84
C CYS A 169 -13.73 -0.19 8.99
N ALA A 170 -14.85 0.12 8.38
CA ALA A 170 -16.01 -0.77 8.34
C ALA A 170 -16.74 -0.71 6.99
N ALA A 171 -17.75 -1.56 6.85
CA ALA A 171 -18.73 -1.38 5.80
C ALA A 171 -19.38 0.01 5.94
N ASP A 172 -19.73 0.58 4.80
CA ASP A 172 -20.31 1.91 4.59
C ASP A 172 -19.39 3.10 4.90
N ASP A 173 -18.14 2.88 5.33
CA ASP A 173 -17.11 3.94 5.30
C ASP A 173 -16.82 4.37 3.84
N ILE A 174 -16.37 5.60 3.65
CA ILE A 174 -16.14 6.17 2.32
C ILE A 174 -14.63 6.18 2.02
N ALA A 175 -14.27 5.44 0.98
CA ALA A 175 -12.96 5.44 0.35
C ALA A 175 -12.77 6.72 -0.49
N LEU A 176 -11.71 7.48 -0.24
CA LEU A 176 -11.27 8.61 -1.06
C LEU A 176 -9.90 8.34 -1.65
N PHE A 177 -9.83 8.22 -2.96
CA PHE A 177 -8.59 7.98 -3.70
C PHE A 177 -7.91 9.29 -4.06
N THR A 178 -6.64 9.39 -3.68
CA THR A 178 -5.87 10.64 -3.76
C THR A 178 -4.63 10.48 -4.63
N GLY A 179 -4.36 11.43 -5.51
CA GLY A 179 -3.29 11.36 -6.50
C GLY A 179 -3.29 12.60 -7.38
N GLY A 180 -2.15 12.96 -7.98
CA GLY A 180 -2.09 14.16 -8.83
C GLY A 180 -2.49 15.46 -8.13
N LYS A 181 -2.27 15.57 -6.80
CA LYS A 181 -2.68 16.70 -5.93
C LYS A 181 -4.19 16.90 -5.79
N GLN A 182 -4.99 15.85 -5.97
CA GLN A 182 -6.43 15.91 -5.75
C GLN A 182 -6.98 14.58 -5.21
N VAL A 183 -8.16 14.62 -4.60
CA VAL A 183 -9.06 13.47 -4.58
C VAL A 183 -9.62 13.33 -5.99
N PHE A 184 -9.43 12.18 -6.62
CA PHE A 184 -9.86 11.94 -7.99
C PHE A 184 -10.98 10.90 -8.11
N SER A 185 -11.19 10.10 -7.07
CA SER A 185 -12.29 9.14 -7.03
C SER A 185 -12.74 8.86 -5.59
N GLY A 186 -14.02 8.53 -5.42
CA GLY A 186 -14.55 8.02 -4.17
C GLY A 186 -15.41 6.77 -4.36
N ALA A 187 -15.52 5.94 -3.33
CA ALA A 187 -16.37 4.74 -3.33
C ALA A 187 -16.79 4.39 -1.89
N ILE A 188 -17.84 3.60 -1.74
CA ILE A 188 -18.27 3.06 -0.44
C ILE A 188 -17.54 1.73 -0.20
N ILE A 189 -17.00 1.52 1.00
CA ILE A 189 -16.47 0.23 1.43
C ILE A 189 -17.64 -0.71 1.70
N ARG A 190 -17.74 -1.81 0.95
CA ARG A 190 -18.82 -2.81 1.11
C ARG A 190 -18.42 -3.95 2.01
N ALA A 191 -17.14 -4.31 1.98
CA ALA A 191 -16.58 -5.31 2.88
C ALA A 191 -15.06 -5.13 2.96
N LYS A 192 -14.45 -5.78 3.95
CA LYS A 192 -13.00 -5.88 4.07
C LYS A 192 -12.62 -7.28 4.53
N LEU A 193 -11.48 -7.77 4.07
CA LEU A 193 -10.89 -9.02 4.52
C LEU A 193 -9.36 -8.96 4.42
N ARG A 194 -8.68 -9.79 5.20
CA ARG A 194 -7.26 -10.03 4.99
C ARG A 194 -7.09 -11.28 4.13
N SER A 195 -6.64 -11.13 2.89
CA SER A 195 -6.42 -12.25 1.98
C SER A 195 -5.16 -12.06 1.13
N PRO A 196 -4.03 -12.68 1.53
CA PRO A 196 -2.81 -12.67 0.74
C PRO A 196 -2.96 -13.43 -0.59
N GLU A 197 -3.81 -14.44 -0.63
CA GLU A 197 -4.10 -15.23 -1.83
C GLU A 197 -4.81 -14.39 -2.89
N LEU A 198 -5.90 -13.71 -2.51
CA LEU A 198 -6.61 -12.79 -3.40
C LEU A 198 -5.70 -11.65 -3.87
N ALA A 199 -4.92 -11.06 -2.97
CA ALA A 199 -4.00 -9.99 -3.32
C ALA A 199 -2.92 -10.44 -4.31
N ARG A 200 -2.37 -11.65 -4.17
CA ARG A 200 -1.42 -12.22 -5.13
C ARG A 200 -2.06 -12.51 -6.49
N ALA A 201 -3.29 -13.00 -6.52
CA ALA A 201 -4.02 -13.23 -7.76
C ALA A 201 -4.28 -11.92 -8.54
N LEU A 202 -4.59 -10.83 -7.82
CA LEU A 202 -4.92 -9.54 -8.42
C LEU A 202 -3.69 -8.69 -8.76
N TRP A 203 -2.68 -8.67 -7.89
CA TRP A 203 -1.58 -7.69 -7.94
C TRP A 203 -0.19 -8.31 -7.84
N HIS A 204 -0.09 -9.64 -7.72
CA HIS A 204 1.17 -10.35 -7.50
C HIS A 204 1.87 -9.88 -6.19
N THR A 205 3.19 -9.91 -6.19
CA THR A 205 4.04 -9.41 -5.09
C THR A 205 4.93 -8.28 -5.57
N ASN A 206 5.31 -7.39 -4.66
CA ASN A 206 6.37 -6.42 -4.91
C ASN A 206 7.76 -7.10 -4.92
N ALA A 207 8.81 -6.31 -5.18
CA ALA A 207 10.20 -6.79 -5.20
C ALA A 207 10.69 -7.41 -3.88
N LEU A 208 10.01 -7.12 -2.76
CA LEU A 208 10.31 -7.66 -1.43
C LEU A 208 9.44 -8.90 -1.11
N GLY A 209 8.69 -9.45 -2.08
CA GLY A 209 7.80 -10.59 -1.88
C GLY A 209 6.52 -10.26 -1.11
N SER A 210 6.26 -8.99 -0.79
CA SER A 210 5.06 -8.55 -0.07
C SER A 210 3.89 -8.27 -1.02
N THR A 211 2.66 -8.35 -0.54
CA THR A 211 1.44 -8.08 -1.33
C THR A 211 0.45 -7.18 -0.57
N TRP A 212 -0.58 -6.70 -1.26
CA TRP A 212 -1.60 -5.78 -0.74
C TRP A 212 -2.77 -6.53 -0.08
N GLU A 213 -2.44 -7.37 0.91
CA GLU A 213 -3.35 -8.36 1.51
C GLU A 213 -4.44 -7.79 2.42
N LEU A 214 -4.41 -6.51 2.79
CA LEU A 214 -5.51 -5.85 3.49
C LEU A 214 -6.51 -5.36 2.44
N VAL A 215 -7.46 -6.21 2.10
CA VAL A 215 -8.33 -6.06 0.93
C VAL A 215 -9.65 -5.39 1.32
N PHE A 216 -10.08 -4.46 0.47
CA PHE A 216 -11.37 -3.79 0.52
C PHE A 216 -12.16 -4.10 -0.75
N LEU A 217 -13.44 -4.45 -0.57
CA LEU A 217 -14.42 -4.52 -1.64
C LEU A 217 -15.24 -3.23 -1.63
N LEU A 218 -15.43 -2.64 -2.81
CA LEU A 218 -15.93 -1.28 -2.96
C LEU A 218 -17.20 -1.25 -3.81
N SER A 219 -18.02 -0.21 -3.63
CA SER A 219 -19.06 0.14 -4.58
C SER A 219 -18.47 0.56 -5.93
N GLU A 220 -19.34 0.81 -6.90
CA GLU A 220 -18.94 1.51 -8.12
C GLU A 220 -18.24 2.83 -7.75
N PRO A 221 -17.05 3.12 -8.31
CA PRO A 221 -16.35 4.35 -8.02
C PRO A 221 -17.03 5.53 -8.71
N VAL A 222 -17.07 6.64 -8.01
CA VAL A 222 -17.49 7.93 -8.52
C VAL A 222 -16.25 8.75 -8.83
N GLU A 223 -16.23 9.42 -9.98
CA GLU A 223 -15.19 10.39 -10.30
C GLU A 223 -15.45 11.70 -9.55
N VAL A 224 -14.42 12.20 -8.89
CA VAL A 224 -14.49 13.44 -8.11
C VAL A 224 -13.27 14.28 -8.46
N GLN A 225 -13.35 15.59 -8.24
CA GLN A 225 -12.20 16.47 -8.47
C GLN A 225 -12.12 17.47 -7.33
N VAL A 226 -11.42 17.07 -6.26
CA VAL A 226 -11.23 17.90 -5.07
C VAL A 226 -9.75 18.16 -4.89
N PRO A 227 -9.25 19.37 -5.20
CA PRO A 227 -7.84 19.71 -5.00
C PRO A 227 -7.41 19.52 -3.55
N TYR A 228 -6.16 19.12 -3.33
CA TYR A 228 -5.61 18.98 -1.98
C TYR A 228 -5.71 20.28 -1.20
N GLU A 229 -5.57 21.43 -1.84
CA GLU A 229 -5.70 22.73 -1.20
C GLU A 229 -7.09 22.92 -0.57
N VAL A 230 -8.15 22.43 -1.23
CA VAL A 230 -9.52 22.47 -0.70
C VAL A 230 -9.65 21.50 0.47
N LEU A 231 -9.23 20.25 0.29
CA LEU A 231 -9.33 19.23 1.34
C LEU A 231 -8.50 19.60 2.58
N SER A 232 -7.26 20.05 2.39
CA SER A 232 -6.37 20.51 3.47
C SER A 232 -6.97 21.69 4.21
N LYS A 233 -7.59 22.65 3.52
CA LYS A 233 -8.27 23.79 4.17
C LYS A 233 -9.40 23.32 5.08
N ILE A 234 -10.23 22.38 4.64
CA ILE A 234 -11.34 21.82 5.45
C ILE A 234 -10.80 21.07 6.68
N LEU A 235 -9.69 20.36 6.50
CA LEU A 235 -9.04 19.58 7.56
C LEU A 235 -8.18 20.43 8.51
N GLY A 236 -7.96 21.71 8.22
CA GLY A 236 -7.07 22.59 9.00
C GLY A 236 -5.59 22.25 8.81
N TYR A 237 -5.24 21.58 7.71
CA TYR A 237 -3.86 21.26 7.36
C TYR A 237 -3.21 22.37 6.55
N SER A 238 -1.87 22.38 6.54
CA SER A 238 -1.10 23.26 5.66
C SER A 238 -1.46 23.04 4.20
N SER A 239 -1.43 24.10 3.38
CA SER A 239 -1.65 24.02 1.92
C SER A 239 -0.63 23.15 1.19
N LYS A 240 0.52 22.85 1.82
CA LYS A 240 1.55 21.95 1.30
C LYS A 240 1.39 20.51 1.79
N PHE A 241 0.32 20.20 2.53
CA PHE A 241 0.09 18.87 3.06
C PHE A 241 -0.12 17.86 1.92
N ALA A 242 0.52 16.70 2.03
CA ALA A 242 0.43 15.64 1.04
C ALA A 242 -0.15 14.37 1.67
N PHE A 243 -1.25 13.89 1.11
CA PHE A 243 -1.93 12.66 1.52
C PHE A 243 -1.16 11.42 1.02
N ARG A 244 -0.06 11.08 1.70
CA ARG A 244 0.88 10.02 1.26
C ARG A 244 0.70 8.67 1.95
N ALA A 245 -0.15 8.59 2.97
CA ALA A 245 -0.36 7.39 3.75
C ALA A 245 -1.83 6.99 3.76
N PHE A 246 -2.08 5.68 3.75
CA PHE A 246 -3.39 5.13 4.09
C PHE A 246 -3.78 5.62 5.49
N SER A 247 -4.88 6.37 5.60
CA SER A 247 -5.30 6.99 6.87
C SER A 247 -6.81 7.07 6.97
N ILE A 248 -7.30 7.10 8.20
CA ILE A 248 -8.72 7.31 8.51
C ILE A 248 -8.83 8.70 9.13
N LEU A 249 -9.78 9.49 8.65
CA LEU A 249 -10.08 10.77 9.25
C LEU A 249 -10.87 10.55 10.54
N SER A 250 -10.68 11.42 11.53
CA SER A 250 -11.53 11.40 12.73
C SER A 250 -12.98 11.69 12.37
N GLU A 251 -13.90 11.41 13.27
CA GLU A 251 -15.33 11.65 13.04
C GLU A 251 -15.62 13.11 12.68
N ASP A 252 -15.14 14.03 13.52
CA ASP A 252 -15.29 15.47 13.27
C ASP A 252 -14.69 15.91 11.95
N ALA A 253 -13.57 15.30 11.54
CA ALA A 253 -12.93 15.61 10.27
C ALA A 253 -13.73 15.06 9.08
N SER A 254 -14.25 13.85 9.22
CA SER A 254 -15.12 13.20 8.23
C SER A 254 -16.38 14.04 8.01
N GLU A 255 -17.02 14.48 9.09
CA GLU A 255 -18.23 15.31 9.02
C GLU A 255 -17.97 16.67 8.39
N ARG A 256 -16.87 17.35 8.76
CA ARG A 256 -16.48 18.61 8.10
C ARG A 256 -16.29 18.46 6.60
N VAL A 257 -15.64 17.38 6.17
CA VAL A 257 -15.40 17.10 4.75
C VAL A 257 -16.70 16.73 4.04
N ARG A 258 -17.55 15.91 4.66
CA ARG A 258 -18.88 15.57 4.14
C ARG A 258 -19.70 16.82 3.86
N LYS A 259 -19.88 17.65 4.89
CA LYS A 259 -20.64 18.91 4.78
C LYS A 259 -20.07 19.88 3.75
N ALA A 260 -18.74 19.98 3.65
CA ALA A 260 -18.10 20.92 2.73
C ALA A 260 -18.09 20.44 1.28
N LEU A 261 -18.12 19.12 1.04
CA LEU A 261 -17.99 18.52 -0.29
C LEU A 261 -19.25 17.80 -0.76
N ASP A 262 -20.37 17.86 -0.03
CA ASP A 262 -21.66 17.27 -0.40
C ASP A 262 -22.07 17.51 -1.88
N PRO A 263 -21.88 18.71 -2.47
CA PRO A 263 -22.18 18.89 -3.89
C PRO A 263 -21.33 18.04 -4.85
N ALA A 264 -20.12 17.64 -4.45
CA ALA A 264 -19.16 16.89 -5.26
C ALA A 264 -19.15 15.39 -4.96
N ILE A 265 -19.52 14.99 -3.74
CA ILE A 265 -19.46 13.60 -3.26
C ILE A 265 -20.74 13.10 -2.59
N GLY A 266 -21.82 13.89 -2.58
CA GLY A 266 -23.09 13.54 -1.94
C GLY A 266 -23.73 12.24 -2.42
N GLN A 267 -23.48 11.89 -3.68
CA GLN A 267 -23.90 10.61 -4.28
C GLN A 267 -23.22 9.37 -3.67
N LEU A 268 -22.18 9.54 -2.84
CA LEU A 268 -21.51 8.44 -2.14
C LEU A 268 -22.17 8.08 -0.80
N TRP A 269 -23.16 8.85 -0.34
CA TRP A 269 -23.84 8.62 0.94
C TRP A 269 -25.35 8.91 0.89
N ALA A 270 -25.92 8.93 -0.32
CA ALA A 270 -27.36 9.04 -0.56
C ALA A 270 -28.07 7.69 -0.41
#